data_AF-A0A3C0M957-F1
#
_entry.id   AF-A0A3C0M957-F1
#
_cell.length_a   1.000
_cell.length_b   1.000
_cell.length_c   1.000
_cell.angle_alpha   90.00
_cell.angle_beta   90.00
_cell.angle_gamma   90.00
#
_symmetry.space_group_name_H-M   'P 1'
#
loop_
_entity.id
_entity.type
_entity.pdbx_description
1 polymer ?
#
loop_
_entity_poly.entity_id
_entity_poly.type
_entity_poly.pdbx_seq_one_letter_code
_entity_poly.pdbx_strand_id
1 'polypeptide(L)'
;LLKQVMEAANIDEKRWPPRALHAMIDRWKNRGLTPTDVPAQEDAQFANGQAVALYTAYQARLKQLNAADFGDLLVDCISLFRQQTDVLAEYQRRFAYL
;
A
#
# COMPACT_ATOMS: atom_id res chain seq x y z
N LEU A 1 7.01 -8.22 -9.23
CA LEU A 1 5.57 -7.97 -9.01
C LEU A 1 5.14 -6.60 -9.51
N LEU A 2 5.63 -5.49 -8.94
CA LEU A 2 5.20 -4.14 -9.36
C LEU A 2 5.38 -3.87 -10.87
N LYS A 3 6.54 -4.27 -11.42
CA LYS A 3 6.80 -4.20 -12.87
C LYS A 3 5.73 -4.94 -13.70
N GLN A 4 5.37 -6.16 -13.32
CA GLN A 4 4.35 -6.96 -14.01
C GLN A 4 2.97 -6.30 -13.95
N VAL A 5 2.64 -5.63 -12.83
CA VAL A 5 1.38 -4.87 -12.69
C VAL A 5 1.37 -3.67 -13.65
N MET A 6 2.50 -2.99 -13.79
CA MET A 6 2.64 -1.87 -14.73
C MET A 6 2.57 -2.32 -16.19
N GLU A 7 3.25 -3.42 -16.53
CA GLU A 7 3.16 -4.04 -17.87
C GLU A 7 1.72 -4.44 -18.20
N ALA A 8 1.01 -5.10 -17.28
CA ALA A 8 -0.39 -5.49 -17.46
C ALA A 8 -1.35 -4.30 -17.62
N ALA A 9 -1.02 -3.16 -17.03
CA ALA A 9 -1.76 -1.91 -17.17
C ALA A 9 -1.32 -1.07 -18.39
N ASN A 10 -0.44 -1.59 -19.25
CA ASN A 10 0.14 -0.89 -20.40
C ASN A 10 0.85 0.43 -20.05
N ILE A 11 1.52 0.49 -18.90
CA ILE A 11 2.32 1.64 -18.49
C ILE A 11 3.70 1.58 -19.14
N ASP A 12 4.09 2.64 -19.84
CA ASP A 12 5.45 2.78 -20.37
C ASP A 12 6.46 2.98 -19.23
N GLU A 13 7.22 1.94 -18.93
CA GLU A 13 8.27 1.93 -17.90
C GLU A 13 9.41 2.93 -18.15
N LYS A 14 9.65 3.33 -19.41
CA LYS A 14 10.69 4.32 -19.73
C LYS A 14 10.27 5.71 -19.27
N ARG A 15 8.98 6.02 -19.46
CA ARG A 15 8.39 7.29 -19.02
C ARG A 15 8.06 7.28 -17.53
N TRP A 16 7.63 6.13 -17.02
CA TRP A 16 7.17 5.94 -15.64
C TRP A 16 7.95 4.79 -14.99
N PRO A 17 9.11 5.08 -14.36
CA PRO A 17 9.94 4.02 -13.81
C PRO A 17 9.25 3.28 -12.66
N PRO A 18 9.29 1.93 -12.61
CA PRO A 18 8.69 1.16 -11.51
C PRO A 18 9.22 1.53 -10.12
N ARG A 19 10.49 1.94 -10.04
CA ARG A 19 11.10 2.43 -8.78
C ARG A 19 10.43 3.70 -8.26
N ALA A 20 10.00 4.60 -9.15
CA ALA A 20 9.31 5.82 -8.76
C ALA A 20 7.92 5.52 -8.18
N LEU A 21 7.18 4.58 -8.80
CA LEU A 21 5.92 4.09 -8.25
C LEU A 21 6.12 3.42 -6.89
N HIS A 22 7.14 2.56 -6.76
CA HIS A 22 7.45 1.90 -5.48
C HIS A 22 7.72 2.92 -4.38
N ALA A 23 8.57 3.92 -4.64
CA ALA A 23 8.86 4.97 -3.66
C ALA A 23 7.62 5.78 -3.27
N MET A 24 6.66 5.94 -4.20
CA MET A 24 5.41 6.61 -3.90
C MET A 24 4.49 5.76 -3.04
N ILE A 25 4.36 4.47 -3.36
CA ILE A 25 3.62 3.50 -2.56
C ILE A 25 4.21 3.41 -1.14
N ASP A 26 5.54 3.33 -1.00
CA ASP A 26 6.21 3.32 0.31
C ASP A 26 5.87 4.57 1.14
N ARG A 27 5.85 5.76 0.52
CA ARG A 27 5.46 7.00 1.20
C ARG A 27 4.03 6.95 1.73
N TRP A 28 3.11 6.35 0.97
CA TRP A 28 1.73 6.17 1.43
C TRP A 28 1.62 5.15 2.56
N LYS A 29 2.32 4.02 2.44
CA LYS A 29 2.36 2.99 3.50
C LYS A 29 2.95 3.53 4.80
N ASN A 30 4.03 4.31 4.73
CA ASN A 30 4.64 4.95 5.91
C ASN A 30 3.70 5.97 6.59
N ARG A 31 2.70 6.49 5.88
CA ARG A 31 1.62 7.33 6.44
C ARG A 31 0.42 6.51 6.93
N GLY A 32 0.47 5.18 6.85
CA GLY A 32 -0.65 4.31 7.19
C GLY A 32 -1.81 4.36 6.19
N LEU A 33 -1.55 4.76 4.94
CA LEU A 33 -2.59 4.90 3.91
C LEU A 33 -2.75 3.61 3.11
N THR A 34 -3.98 3.10 3.11
CA THR A 34 -4.41 2.08 2.14
C THR A 34 -4.72 2.74 0.79
N PRO A 35 -4.90 1.97 -0.31
CA PRO A 35 -5.23 2.56 -1.60
C PRO A 35 -6.46 3.47 -1.58
N THR A 36 -7.45 3.18 -0.72
CA THR A 36 -8.67 4.00 -0.57
C THR A 36 -8.46 5.28 0.23
N ASP A 37 -7.36 5.39 0.98
CA ASP A 37 -7.06 6.56 1.81
C ASP A 37 -6.17 7.59 1.07
N VAL A 38 -5.66 7.24 -0.11
CA VAL A 38 -4.75 8.11 -0.88
C VAL A 38 -5.52 9.31 -1.42
N PRO A 39 -5.06 10.56 -1.16
CA PRO A 39 -5.70 11.75 -1.72
C PRO A 39 -5.65 11.77 -3.25
N ALA A 40 -6.74 12.16 -3.90
CA ALA A 40 -6.83 12.23 -5.37
C ALA A 40 -5.75 13.13 -6.02
N GLN A 41 -5.26 14.14 -5.29
CA GLN A 41 -4.17 15.01 -5.73
C GLN A 41 -2.83 14.28 -5.83
N GLU A 42 -2.60 13.27 -4.99
CA GLU A 42 -1.38 12.45 -5.01
C GLU A 42 -1.47 11.37 -6.09
N ASP A 43 -2.67 10.87 -6.39
CA ASP A 43 -2.90 9.92 -7.49
C ASP A 43 -2.54 10.51 -8.85
N ALA A 44 -2.94 11.77 -9.10
CA ALA A 44 -2.69 12.49 -10.35
C ALA A 44 -1.19 12.67 -10.68
N GLN A 45 -0.28 12.48 -9.72
CA GLN A 45 1.16 12.72 -9.88
C GLN A 45 1.87 11.64 -10.69
N PHE A 46 1.24 10.48 -10.91
CA PHE A 46 1.87 9.37 -11.61
C PHE A 46 0.95 8.75 -12.66
N ALA A 47 1.52 8.43 -13.82
CA ALA A 47 0.83 7.74 -14.91
C ALA A 47 -0.56 8.35 -15.25
N ASN A 48 -0.68 9.68 -15.21
CA ASN A 48 -1.92 10.41 -15.46
C ASN A 48 -3.10 10.01 -14.53
N GLY A 49 -2.86 9.80 -13.23
CA GLY A 49 -3.92 9.44 -12.28
C GLY A 49 -4.21 7.95 -12.23
N GLN A 50 -3.19 7.12 -12.46
CA GLN A 50 -3.32 5.66 -12.39
C GLN A 50 -2.57 5.07 -11.20
N ALA A 51 -2.01 5.90 -10.34
CA ALA A 51 -1.14 5.45 -9.27
C ALA A 51 -1.88 4.60 -8.23
N VAL A 52 -3.08 5.02 -7.82
CA VAL A 52 -3.95 4.32 -6.88
C VAL A 52 -4.45 3.02 -7.49
N ALA A 53 -4.79 3.02 -8.77
CA ALA A 53 -5.19 1.81 -9.49
C ALA A 53 -4.04 0.77 -9.52
N LEU A 54 -2.81 1.23 -9.82
CA LEU A 54 -1.62 0.39 -9.81
C LEU A 54 -1.29 -0.09 -8.39
N TYR A 55 -1.42 0.76 -7.38
CA TYR A 55 -1.24 0.38 -5.98
C TYR A 55 -2.25 -0.69 -5.56
N THR A 56 -3.52 -0.53 -5.94
CA THR A 56 -4.60 -1.49 -5.66
C THR A 56 -4.30 -2.84 -6.31
N ALA A 57 -3.92 -2.85 -7.59
CA ALA A 57 -3.59 -4.07 -8.32
C ALA A 57 -2.34 -4.77 -7.73
N TYR A 58 -1.33 -3.98 -7.33
CA TYR A 58 -0.15 -4.50 -6.65
C TYR A 58 -0.50 -5.18 -5.32
N GLN A 59 -1.32 -4.54 -4.49
CA GLN A 59 -1.79 -5.11 -3.23
C GLN A 59 -2.63 -6.38 -3.42
N ALA A 60 -3.52 -6.38 -4.40
CA ALA A 60 -4.30 -7.56 -4.73
C ALA A 60 -3.39 -8.73 -5.13
N ARG A 61 -2.31 -8.46 -5.88
CA ARG A 61 -1.36 -9.50 -6.30
C ARG A 61 -0.54 -10.04 -5.14
N LEU A 62 -0.10 -9.19 -4.21
CA LEU A 62 0.57 -9.62 -2.98
C LEU A 62 -0.31 -10.56 -2.16
N LYS A 63 -1.58 -10.18 -1.96
CA LYS A 63 -2.57 -11.02 -1.25
C LYS A 63 -2.80 -12.37 -1.92
N GLN A 64 -2.91 -12.41 -3.25
CA GLN A 64 -3.04 -13.68 -4.00
C GLN A 64 -1.85 -14.61 -3.80
N LEU A 65 -0.66 -14.06 -3.57
CA LEU A 65 0.56 -14.82 -3.34
C LEU A 65 0.83 -15.09 -1.86
N ASN A 66 -0.10 -14.71 -0.96
CA ASN A 66 0.09 -14.73 0.48
C ASN A 66 1.42 -14.08 0.90
N ALA A 67 1.76 -12.96 0.27
CA ALA A 67 2.97 -12.20 0.49
C ALA A 67 2.64 -10.82 1.04
N ALA A 68 3.57 -10.26 1.80
CA ALA A 68 3.52 -8.89 2.32
C ALA A 68 4.88 -8.24 2.10
N ASP A 69 4.89 -6.94 1.79
CA ASP A 69 6.11 -6.14 1.87
C ASP A 69 6.27 -5.48 3.24
N PHE A 70 7.41 -4.81 3.46
CA PHE A 70 7.71 -4.20 4.76
C PHE A 70 6.70 -3.12 5.17
N GLY A 71 6.16 -2.36 4.21
CA GLY A 71 5.16 -1.35 4.50
C GLY A 71 3.82 -1.97 4.89
N ASP A 72 3.48 -3.13 4.32
CA ASP A 72 2.25 -3.86 4.66
C ASP A 72 2.22 -4.30 6.12
N LEU A 73 3.37 -4.69 6.68
CA LEU A 73 3.44 -5.06 8.10
C LEU A 73 2.95 -3.95 9.02
N LEU A 74 3.13 -2.68 8.63
CA LEU A 74 2.64 -1.54 9.38
C LEU A 74 1.17 -1.24 9.05
N VAL A 75 0.82 -1.15 7.77
CA VAL A 75 -0.53 -0.76 7.32
C VAL A 75 -1.57 -1.82 7.69
N ASP A 76 -1.25 -3.10 7.55
CA ASP A 76 -2.16 -4.20 7.88
C ASP A 76 -2.38 -4.29 9.39
N CYS A 77 -1.34 -4.08 10.21
CA CYS A 77 -1.51 -4.01 11.67
C CYS A 77 -2.42 -2.84 12.08
N ILE A 78 -2.22 -1.65 11.49
CA ILE A 78 -3.09 -0.50 11.74
C ILE A 78 -4.53 -0.81 11.32
N SER A 79 -4.71 -1.43 10.15
CA SER A 79 -6.03 -1.80 9.62
C SER A 79 -6.73 -2.81 10.54
N LEU A 80 -6.01 -3.83 10.99
CA LEU A 80 -6.50 -4.83 11.93
C LEU A 80 -6.95 -4.17 13.24
N PHE A 81 -6.12 -3.31 13.84
CA PHE A 81 -6.48 -2.68 15.11
C PHE A 81 -7.64 -1.68 14.99
N ARG A 82 -7.84 -1.06 13.82
CA ARG A 82 -9.00 -0.19 13.56
C ARG A 82 -10.30 -0.97 13.39
N GLN A 83 -10.22 -2.15 12.78
CA GLN A 83 -11.39 -2.97 12.45
C GLN A 83 -11.78 -3.94 13.60
N GLN A 84 -10.79 -4.39 14.39
CA GLN A 84 -10.93 -5.35 15.48
C GLN A 84 -10.41 -4.76 16.79
N THR A 85 -11.28 -4.02 17.47
CA THR A 85 -10.94 -3.29 18.71
C THR A 85 -10.62 -4.21 19.88
N ASP A 86 -11.11 -5.45 19.88
CA ASP A 86 -10.82 -6.48 20.86
C ASP A 86 -9.35 -6.94 20.78
N VAL A 87 -8.84 -7.15 19.56
CA VAL A 87 -7.43 -7.48 19.30
C VAL A 87 -6.54 -6.32 19.74
N LEU A 88 -6.92 -5.08 19.37
CA LEU A 88 -6.21 -3.89 19.86
C LEU A 88 -6.16 -3.83 21.38
N ALA A 89 -7.28 -4.07 22.07
CA ALA A 89 -7.36 -4.02 23.52
C ALA A 89 -6.49 -5.10 24.19
N GLU A 90 -6.36 -6.28 23.59
CA GLU A 90 -5.41 -7.30 24.06
C GLU A 90 -3.97 -6.78 24.00
N TYR A 91 -3.57 -6.22 22.86
CA TYR A 91 -2.21 -5.70 22.67
C TYR A 91 -1.93 -4.52 23.61
N GLN A 92 -2.89 -3.61 23.81
CA GLN A 92 -2.77 -2.51 24.77
C GLN A 92 -2.61 -2.99 26.22
N ARG A 93 -3.27 -4.10 26.62
CA ARG A 93 -3.07 -4.70 27.94
C ARG A 93 -1.69 -5.36 28.08
N ARG A 94 -1.19 -6.00 27.01
CA ARG A 94 0.12 -6.68 27.01
C ARG A 94 1.27 -5.67 27.04
N PHE A 95 1.16 -4.59 26.29
CA PHE A 95 2.14 -3.51 26.23
C PHE A 95 1.73 -2.33 27.13
N ALA A 96 1.59 -2.60 28.43
CA ALA A 96 1.18 -1.60 29.42
C ALA A 96 2.20 -0.46 29.61
N TYR A 97 3.45 -0.67 29.18
CA TYR A 97 4.54 0.30 29.18
C TYR A 97 5.24 0.24 27.82
N LEU A 98 5.42 1.39 27.18
CA LEU A 98 6.00 1.56 25.84
C LEU A 98 7.20 2.51 25.87
#